data_AF-A0A1B6DQE3-F1
#
_entry.id   AF-A0A1B6DQE3-F1
#
_cell.length_a   1.000
_cell.length_b   1.000
_cell.length_c   1.000
_cell.angle_alpha   90.00
_cell.angle_beta   90.00
_cell.angle_gamma   90.00
#
_symmetry.space_group_name_H-M   'P 1'
#
loop_
_entity.id
_entity.type
_entity.pdbx_description
1 polymer ?
#
loop_
_entity_poly.entity_id
_entity_poly.type
_entity_poly.pdbx_seq_one_letter_code
_entity_poly.pdbx_strand_id
1 'polypeptide(L)'
;WETDHFFYDIPFDLGVYHCNDGSLNAQDKIMVESLNTKADVLRNVIEKIGKQIIVTNNLSAPSTYSNKAQSDVVYYGYIRSDCEEEFKEGSIILENTTGDKVKLEVKGLKHFALFP
;
A
#
# COMPACT_ATOMS: atom_id res chain seq x y z
N TRP A 1 -22.11 33.65 -7.00
CA TRP A 1 -22.19 33.59 -5.54
C TRP A 1 -23.57 33.02 -5.28
N GLU A 2 -23.78 31.74 -5.04
CA GLU A 2 -22.98 30.68 -4.41
C GLU A 2 -23.12 29.39 -5.23
N THR A 3 -22.02 28.68 -5.43
CA THR A 3 -22.06 27.30 -5.93
C THR A 3 -21.88 26.39 -4.72
N ASP A 4 -22.97 25.74 -4.34
CA ASP A 4 -23.00 24.64 -3.39
C ASP A 4 -22.02 23.56 -3.82
N HIS A 5 -20.84 23.55 -3.21
CA HIS A 5 -19.93 22.42 -3.24
C HIS A 5 -20.53 21.32 -2.36
N PHE A 6 -21.44 20.54 -2.95
CA PHE A 6 -21.72 19.20 -2.48
C PHE A 6 -20.40 18.40 -2.57
N PHE A 7 -19.66 18.36 -1.47
CA PHE A 7 -18.77 17.25 -1.20
C PHE A 7 -19.68 16.03 -1.20
N TYR A 8 -19.64 15.26 -2.30
CA TYR A 8 -20.13 13.90 -2.26
C TYR A 8 -19.33 13.22 -1.14
N ASP A 9 -20.02 12.97 -0.03
CA ASP A 9 -19.65 11.93 0.93
C ASP A 9 -19.39 10.68 0.10
N ILE A 10 -18.11 10.41 -0.17
CA ILE A 10 -17.71 9.12 -0.70
C ILE A 10 -18.11 8.15 0.40
N PRO A 11 -19.10 7.27 0.20
CA PRO A 11 -19.47 6.32 1.22
C PRO A 11 -18.23 5.46 1.44
N PHE A 12 -17.58 5.69 2.57
CA PHE A 12 -16.51 4.84 3.05
C PHE A 12 -17.20 3.55 3.49
N ASP A 13 -17.56 2.70 2.52
CA ASP A 13 -18.03 1.35 2.79
C ASP A 13 -16.82 0.51 3.20
N LEU A 14 -16.28 0.84 4.38
CA LEU A 14 -15.80 -0.17 5.31
C LEU A 14 -17.07 -0.93 5.70
N GLY A 15 -17.45 -1.94 4.90
CA GLY A 15 -18.62 -2.79 5.17
C GLY A 15 -18.78 -2.93 6.67
N VAL A 16 -19.88 -2.39 7.19
CA VAL A 16 -20.07 -2.00 8.60
C VAL A 16 -19.43 -3.02 9.54
N TYR A 17 -18.17 -2.80 9.90
CA TYR A 17 -17.60 -3.39 11.09
C TYR A 17 -18.18 -2.53 12.18
N HIS A 18 -19.31 -2.97 12.71
CA HIS A 18 -19.75 -2.55 14.02
C HIS A 18 -18.50 -2.58 14.90
N CYS A 19 -18.12 -1.44 15.46
CA CYS A 19 -17.30 -1.41 16.66
C CYS A 19 -18.14 -2.00 17.80
N ASN A 20 -18.43 -3.31 17.72
CA ASN A 20 -18.38 -4.12 18.91
C ASN A 20 -16.93 -3.94 19.37
N ASP A 21 -16.79 -3.47 20.58
CA ASP A 21 -15.66 -3.54 21.49
C ASP A 21 -15.13 -4.98 21.67
N GLY A 22 -15.00 -5.72 20.56
CA GLY A 22 -14.42 -7.05 20.43
C GLY A 22 -12.93 -7.00 20.72
N SER A 23 -12.60 -6.74 21.99
CA SER A 23 -11.51 -7.44 22.65
C SER A 23 -11.53 -8.88 22.15
N LEU A 24 -10.42 -9.34 21.56
CA LEU A 24 -10.24 -10.72 21.12
C LEU A 24 -10.87 -11.66 22.16
N ASN A 25 -11.98 -12.30 21.78
CA ASN A 25 -12.59 -13.29 22.63
C ASN A 25 -11.65 -14.50 22.64
N ALA A 26 -11.66 -15.31 23.71
CA ALA A 26 -10.79 -16.48 23.83
C ALA A 26 -10.94 -17.51 22.66
N GLN A 27 -11.98 -17.35 21.83
CA GLN A 27 -12.25 -18.15 20.63
C GLN A 27 -11.60 -17.60 19.34
N ASP A 28 -11.08 -16.36 19.33
CA ASP A 28 -10.49 -15.72 18.14
C ASP A 28 -9.04 -16.19 17.84
N LYS A 29 -8.61 -17.28 18.48
CA LYS A 29 -7.28 -17.86 18.30
C LYS A 29 -7.28 -18.85 17.14
N ILE A 30 -7.38 -18.34 15.91
CA ILE A 30 -7.08 -19.14 14.72
C ILE A 30 -5.60 -19.52 14.76
N MET A 31 -5.27 -20.76 15.14
CA MET A 31 -3.88 -21.23 15.24
C MET A 31 -3.23 -21.54 13.89
N VAL A 32 -4.02 -21.66 12.83
CA VAL A 32 -3.52 -21.92 11.47
C VAL A 32 -4.27 -21.02 10.51
N GLU A 33 -3.55 -20.10 9.89
CA GLU A 33 -4.06 -19.21 8.87
C GLU A 33 -3.51 -19.64 7.51
N SER A 34 -4.36 -19.62 6.49
CA SER A 34 -3.92 -19.88 5.11
C SER A 34 -2.98 -18.77 4.64
N LEU A 35 -1.89 -19.16 3.98
CA LEU A 35 -0.98 -18.23 3.33
C LEU A 35 -1.71 -17.34 2.30
N ASN A 36 -2.76 -17.86 1.65
CA ASN A 36 -3.57 -17.10 0.70
C ASN A 36 -4.33 -15.98 1.41
N THR A 37 -4.95 -16.29 2.56
CA THR A 37 -5.67 -15.29 3.35
C THR A 37 -4.73 -14.18 3.82
N LYS A 38 -3.50 -14.51 4.24
CA LYS A 38 -2.49 -13.49 4.61
C LYS A 38 -2.09 -12.64 3.41
N ALA A 39 -1.83 -13.27 2.27
CA ALA A 39 -1.48 -12.57 1.05
C ALA A 39 -2.60 -11.62 0.60
N ASP A 40 -3.86 -12.04 0.68
CA ASP A 40 -5.01 -11.24 0.26
C ASP A 40 -5.25 -10.04 1.20
N VAL A 41 -5.10 -10.23 2.52
CA VAL A 41 -5.16 -9.12 3.48
C VAL A 41 -4.11 -8.07 3.15
N LEU A 42 -2.85 -8.49 2.92
CA LEU A 42 -1.78 -7.58 2.54
C LEU A 42 -2.16 -6.84 1.23
N ARG A 43 -2.50 -7.58 0.17
CA ARG A 43 -2.83 -7.01 -1.16
C ARG A 43 -3.93 -5.94 -1.06
N ASN A 44 -5.00 -6.24 -0.32
CA ASN A 44 -6.12 -5.34 -0.16
C ASN A 44 -5.73 -4.04 0.55
N VAL A 45 -4.84 -4.10 1.55
CA VAL A 45 -4.34 -2.92 2.26
C VAL A 45 -3.59 -1.99 1.29
N ILE A 46 -2.68 -2.54 0.48
CA ILE A 46 -1.90 -1.74 -0.45
C ILE A 46 -2.72 -1.16 -1.57
N GLU A 47 -3.62 -1.94 -2.18
CA GLU A 47 -4.46 -1.41 -3.24
C GLU A 47 -5.33 -0.27 -2.74
N LYS A 48 -5.89 -0.40 -1.53
CA LYS A 48 -6.75 0.62 -0.95
C LYS A 48 -5.97 1.90 -0.64
N ILE A 49 -4.84 1.79 0.07
CA ILE A 49 -4.01 2.93 0.44
C ILE A 49 -3.40 3.58 -0.81
N GLY A 50 -2.87 2.78 -1.73
CA GLY A 50 -2.26 3.25 -2.98
C GLY A 50 -3.24 4.04 -3.84
N LYS A 51 -4.45 3.49 -4.07
CA LYS A 51 -5.52 4.20 -4.80
C LYS A 51 -5.90 5.51 -4.11
N GLN A 52 -6.01 5.51 -2.77
CA GLN A 52 -6.33 6.72 -2.02
C GLN A 52 -5.25 7.80 -2.14
N ILE A 53 -3.97 7.45 -2.05
CA ILE A 53 -2.85 8.38 -2.22
C ILE A 53 -2.85 8.99 -3.62
N ILE A 54 -3.07 8.16 -4.65
CA ILE A 54 -3.13 8.62 -6.04
C ILE A 54 -4.24 9.65 -6.24
N VAL A 55 -5.46 9.33 -5.79
CA VAL A 55 -6.61 10.24 -5.91
C VAL A 55 -6.38 11.52 -5.11
N THR A 56 -5.91 11.41 -3.86
CA THR A 56 -5.73 12.55 -2.96
C THR A 56 -4.69 13.54 -3.48
N ASN A 57 -3.61 13.04 -4.11
CA ASN A 57 -2.50 13.85 -4.59
C ASN A 57 -2.58 14.13 -6.11
N ASN A 58 -3.70 13.77 -6.76
CA ASN A 58 -3.90 13.92 -8.20
C ASN A 58 -2.73 13.37 -9.04
N LEU A 59 -2.26 12.16 -8.68
CA LEU A 59 -1.14 11.51 -9.36
C LEU A 59 -1.62 10.79 -10.63
N SER A 60 -0.71 10.62 -11.58
CA SER A 60 -0.92 9.74 -12.73
C SER A 60 -1.23 8.31 -12.29
N ALA A 61 -1.95 7.58 -13.15
CA ALA A 61 -2.19 6.17 -12.94
C ALA A 61 -0.85 5.41 -12.74
N PRO A 62 -0.82 4.41 -11.85
CA PRO A 62 0.40 3.71 -11.51
C PRO A 62 0.87 2.87 -12.70
N SER A 63 2.18 2.90 -12.94
CA SER A 63 2.81 2.15 -14.02
C SER A 63 3.07 0.71 -13.60
N THR A 64 3.17 -0.19 -14.59
CA THR A 64 3.65 -1.56 -14.36
C THR A 64 5.17 -1.56 -14.21
N TYR A 65 5.70 -2.37 -13.29
CA TYR A 65 7.13 -2.38 -12.95
C TYR A 65 8.04 -2.83 -14.11
N SER A 66 7.45 -3.46 -15.13
CA SER A 66 8.10 -3.91 -16.36
C SER A 66 8.36 -2.81 -17.39
N ASN A 67 7.78 -1.61 -17.23
CA ASN A 67 7.93 -0.54 -18.20
C ASN A 67 9.19 0.29 -17.95
N LYS A 68 10.17 0.18 -18.85
CA LYS A 68 11.21 1.20 -18.98
C LYS A 68 10.57 2.46 -19.56
N ALA A 69 10.23 3.40 -18.70
CA ALA A 69 9.67 4.67 -19.09
C ALA A 69 10.79 5.69 -19.37
N GLN A 70 10.56 6.56 -20.35
CA GLN A 70 11.40 7.75 -20.60
C GLN A 70 10.94 8.96 -19.77
N SER A 71 9.75 8.90 -19.18
CA SER A 71 9.14 9.92 -18.34
C SER A 71 9.01 9.46 -16.89
N ASP A 72 8.72 10.40 -16.00
CA ASP A 72 8.40 10.08 -14.61
C ASP A 72 7.20 9.13 -14.52
N VAL A 73 7.29 8.19 -13.56
CA VAL A 73 6.31 7.14 -13.34
C VAL A 73 5.93 7.07 -11.87
N VAL A 74 4.70 6.66 -11.62
CA VAL A 74 4.15 6.46 -10.28
C VAL A 74 4.07 4.96 -10.02
N TYR A 75 4.58 4.53 -8.87
CA TYR A 75 4.47 3.15 -8.39
C TYR A 75 3.89 3.14 -6.98
N TYR A 76 3.22 2.06 -6.61
CA TYR A 76 2.85 1.78 -5.22
C TYR A 76 3.13 0.30 -4.92
N GLY A 77 3.52 0.01 -3.68
CA GLY A 77 3.89 -1.33 -3.25
C GLY A 77 4.41 -1.36 -1.82
N TYR A 78 4.79 -2.54 -1.35
CA TYR A 78 5.44 -2.74 -0.06
C TYR A 78 6.89 -2.32 -0.15
N ILE A 79 7.35 -1.56 0.83
CA ILE A 79 8.78 -1.42 1.07
C ILE A 79 9.27 -2.73 1.67
N ARG A 80 10.32 -3.29 1.10
CA ARG A 80 10.95 -4.53 1.58
C ARG A 80 12.46 -4.45 1.47
N SER A 81 13.14 -5.40 2.11
CA SER A 81 14.57 -5.64 1.93
C SER A 81 14.78 -6.72 0.85
N ASP A 82 15.79 -6.57 0.00
CA ASP A 82 16.27 -7.64 -0.91
C ASP A 82 17.15 -8.67 -0.21
N CYS A 83 17.51 -8.44 1.06
CA CYS A 83 18.26 -9.36 1.90
C CYS A 83 17.59 -9.57 3.26
N GLU A 84 17.83 -10.73 3.87
CA GLU A 84 17.24 -11.12 5.16
C GLU A 84 17.90 -10.47 6.38
N GLU A 85 19.12 -9.93 6.22
CA GLU A 85 19.97 -9.54 7.35
C GLU A 85 19.71 -8.12 7.86
N GLU A 86 19.57 -7.13 6.97
CA GLU A 86 19.43 -5.73 7.40
C GLU A 86 18.74 -4.85 6.33
N PHE A 87 17.77 -4.05 6.78
CA PHE A 87 17.13 -3.04 5.94
C PHE A 87 18.02 -1.78 5.86
N LYS A 88 18.68 -1.59 4.72
CA LYS A 88 19.62 -0.49 4.45
C LYS A 88 19.42 0.09 3.07
N GLU A 89 19.99 1.27 2.81
CA GLU A 89 19.82 2.04 1.57
C GLU A 89 19.96 1.21 0.28
N GLY A 90 20.93 0.31 0.23
CA GLY A 90 21.19 -0.54 -0.92
C GLY A 90 20.36 -1.82 -1.01
N SER A 91 19.53 -2.14 -0.01
CA SER A 91 18.65 -3.32 0.00
C SER A 91 17.18 -2.98 -0.20
N ILE A 92 16.83 -1.71 -0.35
CA ILE A 92 15.43 -1.29 -0.44
C ILE A 92 14.84 -1.71 -1.79
N ILE A 93 13.75 -2.48 -1.72
CA ILE A 93 12.92 -2.81 -2.87
C ILE A 93 11.48 -2.36 -2.63
N LEU A 94 10.79 -2.09 -3.74
CA LEU A 94 9.35 -1.94 -3.77
C LEU A 94 8.75 -3.19 -4.41
N GLU A 95 7.82 -3.86 -3.74
CA GLU A 95 7.12 -5.04 -4.24
C GLU A 95 5.63 -4.71 -4.47
N ASN A 96 5.09 -4.97 -5.65
CA ASN A 96 3.66 -4.74 -5.92
C ASN A 96 2.79 -5.93 -5.45
N THR A 97 1.48 -5.87 -5.68
CA THR A 97 0.53 -6.92 -5.28
C THR A 97 0.62 -8.22 -6.09
N THR A 98 1.26 -8.19 -7.25
CA THR A 98 1.54 -9.37 -8.10
C THR A 98 2.88 -10.04 -7.76
N GLY A 99 3.68 -9.44 -6.88
CA GLY A 99 4.99 -9.94 -6.45
C GLY A 99 6.15 -9.48 -7.34
N ASP A 100 5.90 -8.58 -8.30
CA ASP A 100 6.96 -7.92 -9.05
C ASP A 100 7.72 -6.96 -8.15
N LYS A 101 9.04 -6.93 -8.34
CA LYS A 101 9.96 -6.17 -7.49
C LYS A 101 10.75 -5.19 -8.32
N VAL A 102 10.94 -3.99 -7.79
CA VAL A 102 11.86 -3.00 -8.32
C VAL A 102 12.79 -2.54 -7.21
N LYS A 103 14.09 -2.48 -7.50
CA LYS A 103 15.07 -1.94 -6.56
C LYS A 103 14.98 -0.42 -6.53
N LEU A 104 14.91 0.15 -5.34
CA LEU A 104 14.84 1.59 -5.15
C LEU A 104 16.25 2.16 -4.93
N GLU A 105 16.58 3.18 -5.71
CA GLU A 105 17.76 4.01 -5.48
C GLU A 105 17.30 5.31 -4.81
N VAL A 106 17.74 5.58 -3.59
CA VAL A 106 17.23 6.68 -2.77
C VAL A 106 18.20 7.84 -2.60
N LYS A 107 19.41 7.78 -3.19
CA LYS A 107 20.40 8.88 -3.16
C LYS A 107 19.87 10.23 -3.65
N GLY A 108 18.83 10.24 -4.48
CA GLY A 108 18.17 11.46 -4.97
C GLY A 108 17.11 12.05 -4.04
N LEU A 109 16.71 11.33 -2.99
CA LEU A 109 15.66 11.75 -2.08
C LEU A 109 16.23 12.59 -0.93
N LYS A 110 15.74 13.83 -0.78
CA LYS A 110 16.19 14.74 0.28
C LYS A 110 15.63 14.36 1.65
N HIS A 111 14.40 13.89 1.70
CA HIS A 111 13.68 13.55 2.93
C HIS A 111 12.83 12.31 2.70
N PHE A 112 13.11 11.25 3.46
CA PHE A 112 12.33 10.02 3.44
C PHE A 112 12.50 9.27 4.75
N ALA A 113 11.48 8.50 5.11
CA ALA A 113 11.53 7.49 6.16
C ALA A 113 10.86 6.24 5.60
N LEU A 114 11.60 5.12 5.61
CA LEU A 114 11.17 3.86 5.00
C LEU A 114 11.33 2.75 6.02
N PHE A 115 10.38 1.81 6.04
CA PHE A 115 10.38 0.63 6.90
C PHE A 115 9.68 -0.53 6.18
N PRO A 116 10.13 -1.79 6.38
CA PRO A 116 9.43 -2.99 5.90
C PRO A 116 8.03 -3.20 6.49
#